data_AF-A0AAU9MHF7-F1
#
_entry.id   AF-A0AAU9MHF7-F1
#
_cell.length_a   1.000
_cell.length_b   1.000
_cell.length_c   1.000
_cell.angle_alpha   90.00
_cell.angle_beta   90.00
_cell.angle_gamma   90.00
#
_symmetry.space_group_name_H-M   'P 1'
#
loop_
_entity.id
_entity.type
_entity.pdbx_description
1 polymer ?
#
loop_
_entity_poly.entity_id
_entity_poly.type
_entity_poly.pdbx_seq_one_letter_code
_entity_poly.pdbx_strand_id
1 'polypeptide(L)'
;MEDDKHEVKSFKELGLVEQLIEACDSLGWKNPSKIQAEAIPHALEAQTGSGKTGAFALPILQALLADQHAFFACVLSPTRELAIQIAEQFEALGSSISLKTAVLVGGVDHVQQSIALGKRPHIVVATPGRLVDHLSNTKGFSLRTIKYLVLDEADRLLNEDFEKSLDEILNSIPRERRTYLFSATMTKKMEVACKYSTVDTLKQQLRFVAAKHKDCYLLYILLEKCESTSMVFTRTCEATRLLALMLCNLGLNATPISGQMTQTKRLENLSKFKAGTCPILICTDVASRGLDIPSVDMVINYDIPTNSKDYIHRVGRTARAGRSGVAISLVNQYELEWYIQIEKLIGKKLPDFEAQEEEVLLYLERVTEAKRLSLMSIKEAGGHKRRREEDVGHKFHGKNNKSKRR
;
A
#
# COMPACT_ATOMS: atom_id res chain seq x y z
N MET A 1 8.09 -14.79 40.54
CA MET A 1 7.14 -13.66 40.51
C MET A 1 6.72 -13.57 39.08
N GLU A 2 5.50 -14.00 38.78
CA GLU A 2 4.94 -13.98 37.43
C GLU A 2 4.30 -12.61 37.24
N ASP A 3 4.75 -11.85 36.24
CA ASP A 3 4.14 -10.56 35.91
C ASP A 3 2.78 -10.82 35.26
N ASP A 4 1.74 -10.55 36.02
CA ASP A 4 0.34 -10.80 35.68
C ASP A 4 -0.08 -9.87 34.53
N LYS A 5 -0.05 -10.39 33.29
CA LYS A 5 -0.46 -9.64 32.10
C LYS A 5 -1.98 -9.44 32.10
N HIS A 6 -2.42 -8.35 32.71
CA HIS A 6 -3.78 -7.84 32.57
C HIS A 6 -4.15 -7.69 31.08
N GLU A 7 -4.95 -8.63 30.58
CA GLU A 7 -5.49 -8.59 29.22
C GLU A 7 -6.59 -7.52 29.17
N VAL A 8 -6.26 -6.32 28.67
CA VAL A 8 -7.21 -5.19 28.56
C VAL A 8 -8.36 -5.56 27.63
N LYS A 9 -9.60 -5.41 28.11
CA LYS A 9 -10.79 -5.93 27.42
C LYS A 9 -11.57 -4.86 26.67
N SER A 10 -11.46 -3.59 27.05
CA SER A 10 -12.25 -2.51 26.44
C SER A 10 -11.44 -1.24 26.11
N PHE A 11 -11.93 -0.46 25.16
CA PHE A 11 -11.39 0.87 24.86
C PHE A 11 -11.56 1.88 26.02
N LYS A 12 -12.49 1.62 26.94
CA LYS A 12 -12.72 2.43 28.14
C LYS A 12 -11.61 2.26 29.19
N GLU A 13 -11.09 1.04 29.34
CA GLU A 13 -9.92 0.75 30.18
C GLU A 13 -8.64 1.43 29.67
N LEU A 14 -8.58 1.80 28.39
CA LEU A 14 -7.45 2.53 27.78
C LEU A 14 -7.49 4.05 28.00
N GLY A 15 -8.45 4.56 28.79
CA GLY A 15 -8.54 5.99 29.12
C GLY A 15 -9.04 6.87 27.97
N LEU A 16 -9.77 6.31 27.00
CA LEU A 16 -10.37 7.09 25.91
C LEU A 16 -11.64 7.83 26.36
N VAL A 17 -11.85 9.03 25.81
CA VAL A 17 -13.08 9.82 26.02
C VAL A 17 -14.29 9.17 25.32
N GLU A 18 -15.48 9.36 25.91
CA GLU A 18 -16.73 8.73 25.50
C GLU A 18 -17.06 8.93 24.00
N GLN A 19 -16.84 10.15 23.49
CA GLN A 19 -17.03 10.50 22.06
C GLN A 19 -16.19 9.66 21.08
N LEU A 20 -15.01 9.17 21.51
CA LEU A 20 -14.14 8.29 20.71
C LEU A 20 -14.49 6.81 20.91
N ILE A 21 -15.02 6.44 22.08
CA ILE A 21 -15.55 5.08 22.33
C ILE A 21 -16.77 4.86 21.43
N GLU A 22 -17.72 5.80 21.41
CA GLU A 22 -18.89 5.77 20.50
C GLU A 22 -18.46 5.67 19.03
N ALA A 23 -17.42 6.40 18.62
CA ALA A 23 -16.86 6.31 17.27
C ALA A 23 -16.28 4.92 16.98
N CYS A 24 -15.52 4.32 17.91
CA CYS A 24 -15.03 2.95 17.79
C CYS A 24 -16.18 1.93 17.67
N ASP A 25 -17.19 2.03 18.53
CA ASP A 25 -18.36 1.14 18.49
C ASP A 25 -19.15 1.27 17.18
N SER A 26 -19.31 2.49 16.65
CA SER A 26 -19.96 2.75 15.35
C SER A 26 -19.23 2.11 14.17
N LEU A 27 -17.90 1.94 14.28
CA LEU A 27 -17.05 1.26 13.30
C LEU A 27 -16.93 -0.25 13.56
N GLY A 28 -17.65 -0.78 14.55
CA GLY A 28 -17.62 -2.19 14.95
C GLY A 28 -16.37 -2.61 15.72
N TRP A 29 -15.57 -1.66 16.20
CA TRP A 29 -14.34 -1.92 16.95
C TRP A 29 -14.67 -2.19 18.42
N LYS A 30 -15.20 -3.39 18.72
CA LYS A 30 -15.65 -3.74 20.08
C LYS A 30 -14.51 -3.86 21.10
N ASN A 31 -13.39 -4.46 20.68
CA ASN A 31 -12.24 -4.70 21.54
C ASN A 31 -10.98 -4.10 20.89
N PRO A 32 -10.04 -3.54 21.68
CA PRO A 32 -8.76 -3.12 21.15
C PRO A 32 -7.97 -4.32 20.60
N SER A 33 -7.32 -4.15 19.44
CA SER A 33 -6.29 -5.09 19.03
C SER A 33 -5.17 -5.14 20.07
N LYS A 34 -4.40 -6.24 20.13
CA LYS A 34 -3.27 -6.41 21.08
C LYS A 34 -2.36 -5.18 21.12
N ILE A 35 -2.12 -4.56 19.96
CA ILE A 35 -1.36 -3.33 19.92
C ILE A 35 -2.15 -2.11 20.39
N GLN A 36 -3.43 -1.93 20.05
CA GLN A 36 -4.18 -0.78 20.60
C GLN A 36 -4.17 -0.82 22.13
N ALA A 37 -4.18 -2.01 22.75
CA ALA A 37 -3.99 -2.18 24.18
C ALA A 37 -2.58 -1.78 24.68
N GLU A 38 -1.51 -2.18 23.99
CA GLU A 38 -0.13 -1.80 24.36
C GLU A 38 0.17 -0.32 24.07
N ALA A 39 -0.26 0.19 22.91
CA ALA A 39 0.19 1.46 22.34
C ALA A 39 -0.73 2.65 22.61
N ILE A 40 -2.01 2.49 23.00
CA ILE A 40 -2.85 3.64 23.36
C ILE A 40 -2.48 4.22 24.74
N PRO A 41 -2.31 3.42 25.82
CA PRO A 41 -1.88 3.94 27.12
C PRO A 41 -0.50 4.60 27.01
N HIS A 42 0.44 3.91 26.35
CA HIS A 42 1.73 4.51 26.03
C HIS A 42 1.58 5.72 25.09
N ALA A 43 0.71 5.78 24.08
CA ALA A 43 0.60 7.00 23.27
C ALA A 43 -0.01 8.21 24.02
N LEU A 44 -0.80 7.96 25.08
CA LEU A 44 -1.27 8.99 26.01
C LEU A 44 -0.12 9.49 26.92
N GLU A 45 0.80 8.61 27.35
CA GLU A 45 1.94 8.90 28.25
C GLU A 45 3.35 8.96 27.57
N ALA A 46 3.40 8.84 26.24
CA ALA A 46 4.52 8.59 25.30
C ALA A 46 4.96 7.10 24.98
N GLN A 47 5.16 6.86 23.66
CA GLN A 47 5.68 5.67 22.92
C GLN A 47 4.71 4.58 22.37
N THR A 48 5.21 3.77 21.41
CA THR A 48 4.47 3.04 20.32
C THR A 48 4.53 1.49 20.51
N GLY A 49 4.04 0.57 19.66
CA GLY A 49 3.36 0.54 18.34
C GLY A 49 3.40 -0.90 17.73
N SER A 50 2.68 -1.30 16.66
CA SER A 50 1.85 -0.56 15.70
C SER A 50 0.43 -1.19 15.40
N GLY A 51 -0.66 -0.68 16.02
CA GLY A 51 -2.08 -1.06 15.81
C GLY A 51 -2.73 -0.12 14.81
N LYS A 52 -2.18 -0.14 13.59
CA LYS A 52 -1.42 1.03 13.12
C LYS A 52 -2.17 2.35 13.19
N THR A 53 -3.21 2.53 12.38
CA THR A 53 -3.90 3.82 12.25
C THR A 53 -4.65 4.21 13.51
N GLY A 54 -5.43 3.29 14.12
CA GLY A 54 -6.13 3.57 15.37
C GLY A 54 -5.19 3.89 16.54
N ALA A 55 -4.02 3.24 16.59
CA ALA A 55 -3.02 3.44 17.64
C ALA A 55 -2.34 4.83 17.64
N PHE A 56 -2.39 5.58 16.52
CA PHE A 56 -2.00 7.00 16.53
C PHE A 56 -3.17 7.97 16.38
N ALA A 57 -4.22 7.59 15.64
CA ALA A 57 -5.38 8.45 15.42
C ALA A 57 -6.11 8.74 16.73
N LEU A 58 -6.40 7.72 17.55
CA LEU A 58 -7.15 7.90 18.81
C LEU A 58 -6.44 8.85 19.80
N PRO A 59 -5.13 8.68 20.12
CA PRO A 59 -4.39 9.65 20.94
C PRO A 59 -4.33 11.07 20.37
N ILE A 60 -4.19 11.20 19.05
CA ILE A 60 -4.16 12.53 18.38
C ILE A 60 -5.53 13.20 18.48
N LEU A 61 -6.63 12.47 18.26
CA LEU A 61 -7.98 13.00 18.37
C LEU A 61 -8.36 13.35 19.81
N GLN A 62 -7.92 12.55 20.78
CA GLN A 62 -8.10 12.85 22.21
C GLN A 62 -7.38 14.15 22.60
N ALA A 63 -6.14 14.34 22.13
CA ALA A 63 -5.40 15.58 22.38
C ALA A 63 -6.02 16.78 21.65
N LEU A 64 -6.54 16.59 20.43
CA LEU A 64 -7.23 17.63 19.66
C LEU A 64 -8.54 18.08 20.34
N LEU A 65 -9.25 17.18 21.02
CA LEU A 65 -10.45 17.51 21.79
C LEU A 65 -10.15 18.41 23.00
N ALA A 66 -8.96 18.31 23.59
CA ALA A 66 -8.53 19.17 24.68
C ALA A 66 -8.02 20.55 24.21
N ASP A 67 -7.42 20.63 23.01
CA ASP A 67 -6.88 21.86 22.41
C ASP A 67 -7.19 21.90 20.89
N GLN A 68 -8.37 22.43 20.55
CA GLN A 68 -8.82 22.52 19.16
C GLN A 68 -8.14 23.67 18.41
N HIS A 69 -7.15 23.35 17.58
CA HIS A 69 -6.58 24.27 16.60
C HIS A 69 -6.34 23.65 15.22
N ALA A 70 -6.26 24.51 14.20
CA ALA A 70 -5.94 24.10 12.84
C ALA A 70 -4.47 23.70 12.70
N PHE A 71 -4.19 22.74 11.82
CA PHE A 71 -2.87 22.14 11.63
C PHE A 71 -2.30 21.61 12.96
N PHE A 72 -3.07 20.74 13.63
CA PHE A 72 -2.73 20.09 14.88
C PHE A 72 -1.75 18.92 14.66
N ALA A 73 -1.99 18.12 13.61
CA ALA A 73 -1.16 16.98 13.26
C ALA A 73 -0.83 16.93 11.77
N CYS A 74 0.39 16.48 11.46
CA CYS A 74 0.81 16.10 10.11
C CYS A 74 1.16 14.61 10.08
N VAL A 75 0.60 13.86 9.13
CA VAL A 75 0.88 12.44 8.92
C VAL A 75 1.50 12.23 7.55
N LEU A 76 2.74 11.74 7.54
CA LEU A 76 3.48 11.41 6.34
C LEU A 76 3.29 9.94 5.98
N SER A 77 3.09 9.69 4.69
CA SER A 77 2.93 8.36 4.09
C SER A 77 3.74 8.29 2.78
N PRO A 78 4.43 7.18 2.47
CA PRO A 78 5.20 7.05 1.24
C PRO A 78 4.33 6.93 -0.01
N THR A 79 3.08 6.46 0.12
CA THR A 79 2.16 6.34 -1.03
C THR A 79 0.90 7.20 -0.88
N ARG A 80 0.31 7.54 -2.03
CA ARG A 80 -0.86 8.41 -2.11
C ARG A 80 -2.10 7.71 -1.56
N GLU A 81 -2.15 6.40 -1.73
CA GLU A 81 -3.28 5.57 -1.40
C GLU A 81 -3.34 5.34 0.12
N LEU A 82 -2.19 5.13 0.76
CA LEU A 82 -2.09 5.04 2.22
C LEU A 82 -2.45 6.39 2.87
N ALA A 83 -2.04 7.51 2.26
CA ALA A 83 -2.43 8.84 2.72
C ALA A 83 -3.97 9.07 2.65
N ILE A 84 -4.64 8.58 1.60
CA ILE A 84 -6.10 8.63 1.49
C ILE A 84 -6.75 7.76 2.59
N GLN A 85 -6.32 6.51 2.76
CA GLN A 85 -6.85 5.62 3.81
C GLN A 85 -6.69 6.20 5.22
N ILE A 86 -5.51 6.74 5.53
CA ILE A 86 -5.27 7.35 6.85
C ILE A 86 -6.25 8.51 7.08
N ALA A 87 -6.52 9.34 6.06
CA ALA A 87 -7.50 10.41 6.17
C ALA A 87 -8.93 9.89 6.31
N GLU A 88 -9.35 8.87 5.54
CA GLU A 88 -10.66 8.20 5.67
C GLU A 88 -10.85 7.64 7.10
N GLN A 89 -9.81 7.05 7.70
CA GLN A 89 -9.85 6.57 9.08
C GLN A 89 -9.95 7.70 10.10
N PHE A 90 -9.23 8.82 9.89
CA PHE A 90 -9.38 10.01 10.73
C PHE A 90 -10.79 10.60 10.61
N GLU A 91 -11.35 10.71 9.41
CA GLU A 91 -12.71 11.22 9.17
C GLU A 91 -13.78 10.33 9.82
N ALA A 92 -13.62 9.01 9.71
CA ALA A 92 -14.50 8.04 10.35
C ALA A 92 -14.48 8.18 11.89
N LEU A 93 -13.30 8.13 12.51
CA LEU A 93 -13.10 8.28 13.95
C LEU A 93 -13.46 9.67 14.49
N GLY A 94 -13.29 10.71 13.65
CA GLY A 94 -13.53 12.11 14.00
C GLY A 94 -14.92 12.64 13.62
N SER A 95 -15.81 11.77 13.13
CA SER A 95 -17.13 12.13 12.59
C SER A 95 -18.03 12.79 13.64
N SER A 96 -18.02 12.28 14.88
CA SER A 96 -18.74 12.83 16.03
C SER A 96 -18.23 14.20 16.50
N ILE A 97 -16.99 14.57 16.14
CA ILE A 97 -16.30 15.75 16.68
C ILE A 97 -15.99 16.83 15.61
N SER A 98 -16.67 16.77 14.46
CA SER A 98 -16.49 17.72 13.34
C SER A 98 -15.03 17.87 12.87
N LEU A 99 -14.30 16.75 12.81
CA LEU A 99 -12.92 16.73 12.35
C LEU A 99 -12.79 17.26 10.91
N LYS A 100 -11.73 18.01 10.64
CA LYS A 100 -11.36 18.46 9.30
C LYS A 100 -10.00 17.89 8.93
N THR A 101 -9.96 17.20 7.81
CA THR A 101 -8.80 16.54 7.20
C THR A 101 -8.44 17.24 5.88
N ALA A 102 -7.19 17.14 5.46
CA ALA A 102 -6.79 17.41 4.08
C ALA A 102 -5.73 16.41 3.63
N VAL A 103 -5.89 15.91 2.40
CA VAL A 103 -4.99 14.94 1.77
C VAL A 103 -4.12 15.63 0.72
N LEU A 104 -2.81 15.63 0.91
CA LEU A 104 -1.83 16.25 0.00
C LEU A 104 -1.02 15.19 -0.75
N VAL A 105 -1.47 14.86 -1.96
CA VAL A 105 -0.91 13.79 -2.79
C VAL A 105 -0.68 14.23 -4.22
N GLY A 106 0.41 13.76 -4.82
CA GLY A 106 0.74 14.05 -6.22
C GLY A 106 -0.31 13.49 -7.18
N GLY A 107 -0.39 14.03 -8.41
CA GLY A 107 -1.32 13.57 -9.44
C GLY A 107 -2.80 13.87 -9.19
N VAL A 108 -3.13 14.53 -8.08
CA VAL A 108 -4.38 15.28 -7.87
C VAL A 108 -4.07 16.76 -8.12
N ASP A 109 -5.07 17.54 -8.53
CA ASP A 109 -4.90 18.97 -8.82
C ASP A 109 -4.35 19.76 -7.61
N HIS A 110 -3.51 20.76 -7.88
CA HIS A 110 -2.92 21.61 -6.84
C HIS A 110 -3.91 22.65 -6.32
N VAL A 111 -4.75 23.23 -7.17
CA VAL A 111 -5.72 24.27 -6.75
C VAL A 111 -6.75 23.67 -5.81
N GLN A 112 -7.25 22.46 -6.09
CA GLN A 112 -8.13 21.70 -5.19
C GLN A 112 -7.50 21.46 -3.81
N GLN A 113 -6.23 21.06 -3.76
CA GLN A 113 -5.49 20.85 -2.50
C GLN A 113 -5.26 22.18 -1.74
N SER A 114 -4.91 23.26 -2.43
CA SER A 114 -4.81 24.60 -1.83
C SER A 114 -6.15 25.10 -1.26
N ILE A 115 -7.28 24.81 -1.92
CA ILE A 115 -8.61 25.13 -1.41
C ILE A 115 -8.92 24.31 -0.14
N ALA A 116 -8.56 23.02 -0.11
CA ALA A 116 -8.71 22.18 1.08
C ALA A 116 -7.89 22.72 2.27
N LEU A 117 -6.64 23.14 2.04
CA LEU A 117 -5.81 23.80 3.05
C LEU A 117 -6.39 25.14 3.53
N GLY A 118 -7.01 25.91 2.63
CA GLY A 118 -7.72 27.15 2.95
C GLY A 118 -8.87 26.98 3.94
N LYS A 119 -9.47 25.78 4.04
CA LYS A 119 -10.49 25.44 5.05
C LYS A 119 -9.93 25.24 6.47
N ARG A 120 -8.60 25.37 6.65
CA ARG A 120 -7.86 25.21 7.91
C ARG A 120 -8.15 23.86 8.60
N PRO A 121 -7.77 22.73 7.97
CA PRO A 121 -7.96 21.40 8.53
C PRO A 121 -7.20 21.20 9.85
N HIS A 122 -7.71 20.34 10.73
CA HIS A 122 -7.03 19.94 11.96
C HIS A 122 -5.89 18.94 11.66
N ILE A 123 -6.12 18.00 10.73
CA ILE A 123 -5.17 16.95 10.35
C ILE A 123 -4.77 17.10 8.88
N VAL A 124 -3.46 17.08 8.58
CA VAL A 124 -2.93 17.05 7.21
C VAL A 124 -2.26 15.70 6.98
N VAL A 125 -2.73 14.93 6.00
CA VAL A 125 -2.14 13.64 5.61
C VAL A 125 -1.50 13.78 4.23
N ALA A 126 -0.22 13.42 4.07
CA ALA A 126 0.53 13.82 2.88
C ALA A 126 1.61 12.83 2.43
N THR A 127 1.91 12.85 1.14
CA THR A 127 3.18 12.31 0.59
C THR A 127 4.28 13.38 0.64
N PRO A 128 5.53 13.07 1.03
CA PRO A 128 6.56 14.08 1.32
C PRO A 128 6.76 15.14 0.23
N GLY A 129 7.03 14.74 -1.01
CA GLY A 129 7.29 15.69 -2.11
C GLY A 129 6.12 16.63 -2.41
N ARG A 130 4.86 16.19 -2.19
CA ARG A 130 3.68 17.05 -2.36
C ARG A 130 3.47 17.97 -1.16
N LEU A 131 3.85 17.56 0.04
CA LEU A 131 3.83 18.46 1.19
C LEU A 131 4.84 19.61 1.03
N VAL A 132 6.06 19.31 0.57
CA VAL A 132 7.10 20.29 0.24
C VAL A 132 6.62 21.30 -0.81
N ASP A 133 5.99 20.80 -1.88
CA ASP A 133 5.38 21.62 -2.93
C ASP A 133 4.34 22.61 -2.33
N HIS A 134 3.41 22.12 -1.50
CA HIS A 134 2.45 23.00 -0.83
C HIS A 134 3.11 23.98 0.18
N LEU A 135 4.10 23.55 0.97
CA LEU A 135 4.84 24.41 1.90
C LEU A 135 5.58 25.55 1.17
N SER A 136 6.04 25.31 -0.05
CA SER A 136 6.76 26.29 -0.86
C SER A 136 5.82 27.21 -1.66
N ASN A 137 4.78 26.64 -2.27
CA ASN A 137 3.97 27.30 -3.31
C ASN A 137 2.58 27.74 -2.85
N THR A 138 2.06 27.25 -1.71
CA THR A 138 0.73 27.64 -1.21
C THR A 138 0.82 28.77 -0.19
N LYS A 139 0.50 30.00 -0.63
CA LYS A 139 0.49 31.19 0.23
C LYS A 139 -0.37 30.98 1.49
N GLY A 140 0.21 31.28 2.65
CA GLY A 140 -0.46 31.20 3.94
C GLY A 140 -0.55 29.78 4.55
N PHE A 141 -0.08 28.75 3.85
CA PHE A 141 0.08 27.42 4.44
C PHE A 141 1.39 27.32 5.24
N SER A 142 1.33 26.69 6.40
CA SER A 142 2.47 26.51 7.31
C SER A 142 2.16 25.39 8.30
N LEU A 143 3.16 24.57 8.61
CA LEU A 143 3.07 23.53 9.65
C LEU A 143 3.83 23.91 10.93
N ARG A 144 4.16 25.19 11.13
CA ARG A 144 4.87 25.68 12.34
C ARG A 144 4.11 25.48 13.65
N THR A 145 2.80 25.21 13.59
CA THR A 145 1.92 25.04 14.76
C THR A 145 1.62 23.57 15.11
N ILE A 146 2.08 22.58 14.32
CA ILE A 146 1.73 21.18 14.59
C ILE A 146 2.24 20.72 15.97
N LYS A 147 1.38 20.01 16.70
CA LYS A 147 1.73 19.32 17.95
C LYS A 147 2.17 17.88 17.70
N TYR A 148 1.70 17.27 16.61
CA TYR A 148 1.97 15.87 16.26
C TYR A 148 2.55 15.74 14.85
N LEU A 149 3.63 14.96 14.74
CA LEU A 149 4.13 14.40 13.47
C LEU A 149 3.99 12.88 13.52
N VAL A 150 3.43 12.27 12.48
CA VAL A 150 3.41 10.82 12.31
C VAL A 150 4.13 10.45 11.03
N LEU A 151 5.00 9.44 11.09
CA LEU A 151 5.58 8.79 9.92
C LEU A 151 5.04 7.36 9.87
N ASP A 152 4.16 7.04 8.92
CA ASP A 152 3.71 5.67 8.66
C ASP A 152 4.45 5.06 7.47
N GLU A 153 4.74 3.75 7.54
CA GLU A 153 5.78 3.08 6.73
C GLU A 153 7.10 3.89 6.71
N ALA A 154 7.57 4.28 7.90
CA ALA A 154 8.74 5.13 8.09
C ALA A 154 10.05 4.54 7.51
N ASP A 155 10.15 3.21 7.44
CA ASP A 155 11.23 2.52 6.72
C ASP A 155 11.34 2.89 5.24
N ARG A 156 10.23 3.27 4.61
CA ARG A 156 10.20 3.75 3.22
C ARG A 156 10.36 5.25 3.11
N LEU A 157 9.82 6.00 4.07
CA LEU A 157 10.03 7.47 4.14
C LEU A 157 11.49 7.85 4.40
N LEU A 158 12.29 6.94 4.98
CA LEU A 158 13.72 7.10 5.25
C LEU A 158 14.63 6.52 4.14
N ASN A 159 14.08 6.18 2.96
CA ASN A 159 14.87 5.84 1.77
C ASN A 159 15.36 7.12 1.04
N GLU A 160 16.42 6.97 0.25
CA GLU A 160 17.07 8.06 -0.51
C GLU A 160 16.10 8.89 -1.38
N ASP A 161 15.06 8.24 -1.92
CA ASP A 161 14.01 8.89 -2.75
C ASP A 161 13.26 10.02 -2.02
N PHE A 162 13.17 9.95 -0.69
CA PHE A 162 12.37 10.89 0.14
C PHE A 162 13.21 11.70 1.13
N GLU A 163 14.47 11.34 1.38
CA GLU A 163 15.35 11.94 2.42
C GLU A 163 15.38 13.47 2.33
N LYS A 164 15.61 14.04 1.13
CA LYS A 164 15.60 15.50 0.90
C LYS A 164 14.27 16.17 1.24
N SER A 165 13.16 15.60 0.77
CA SER A 165 11.83 16.16 1.06
C SER A 165 11.48 16.04 2.54
N LEU A 166 11.92 14.97 3.21
CA LEU A 166 11.72 14.78 4.63
C LEU A 166 12.52 15.81 5.44
N ASP A 167 13.79 16.06 5.10
CA ASP A 167 14.62 17.09 5.75
C ASP A 167 14.00 18.49 5.58
N GLU A 168 13.51 18.84 4.39
CA GLU A 168 12.81 20.11 4.16
C GLU A 168 11.55 20.23 5.02
N ILE A 169 10.75 19.16 5.14
CA ILE A 169 9.58 19.13 6.04
C ILE A 169 10.02 19.29 7.50
N LEU A 170 11.02 18.52 7.96
CA LEU A 170 11.52 18.54 9.34
C LEU A 170 12.08 19.92 9.75
N ASN A 171 12.64 20.68 8.79
CA ASN A 171 13.08 22.06 8.99
C ASN A 171 11.94 23.10 9.00
N SER A 172 10.77 22.76 8.45
CA SER A 172 9.60 23.66 8.37
C SER A 172 8.65 23.60 9.59
N ILE A 173 8.75 22.54 10.39
CA ILE A 173 7.88 22.21 11.54
C ILE A 173 8.54 22.54 12.89
N PRO A 174 7.80 22.72 14.01
CA PRO A 174 8.40 23.06 15.29
C PRO A 174 9.23 21.91 15.86
N ARG A 175 10.32 22.24 16.57
CA ARG A 175 11.18 21.25 17.25
C ARG A 175 10.46 20.57 18.41
N GLU A 176 9.71 21.35 19.19
CA GLU A 176 8.89 20.85 20.29
C GLU A 176 7.56 20.33 19.74
N ARG A 177 7.50 19.01 19.52
CA ARG A 177 6.32 18.27 19.05
C ARG A 177 6.42 16.81 19.47
N ARG A 178 5.29 16.12 19.59
CA ARG A 178 5.25 14.66 19.71
C ARG A 178 5.45 14.06 18.32
N THR A 179 6.38 13.11 18.17
CA THR A 179 6.61 12.41 16.91
C THR A 179 6.35 10.92 17.11
N TYR A 180 5.43 10.35 16.33
CA TYR A 180 5.18 8.92 16.28
C TYR A 180 5.75 8.32 15.00
N LEU A 181 6.40 7.17 15.10
CA LEU A 181 7.10 6.53 14.01
C LEU A 181 6.65 5.07 13.91
N PHE A 182 5.97 4.75 12.82
CA PHE A 182 5.40 3.43 12.55
C PHE A 182 6.11 2.84 11.34
N SER A 183 6.69 1.66 11.54
CA SER A 183 7.36 0.90 10.50
C SER A 183 6.99 -0.56 10.63
N ALA A 184 6.96 -1.29 9.52
CA ALA A 184 6.94 -2.75 9.57
C ALA A 184 8.36 -3.33 9.73
N THR A 185 9.40 -2.50 9.54
CA THR A 185 10.79 -2.95 9.48
C THR A 185 11.74 -1.98 10.21
N MET A 186 12.48 -2.45 11.21
CA MET A 186 13.54 -1.65 11.84
C MET A 186 14.77 -1.62 10.90
N THR A 187 15.09 -0.46 10.32
CA THR A 187 16.36 -0.23 9.61
C THR A 187 17.49 0.01 10.61
N LYS A 188 18.74 -0.34 10.26
CA LYS A 188 19.92 -0.19 11.14
C LYS A 188 20.18 1.24 11.63
N LYS A 189 19.61 2.29 11.01
CA LYS A 189 19.65 3.68 11.53
C LYS A 189 18.80 3.86 12.80
N MET A 190 17.98 2.87 13.19
CA MET A 190 17.14 2.87 14.40
C MET A 190 17.33 1.54 15.16
N GLU A 191 18.36 1.46 16.01
CA GLU A 191 18.65 0.26 16.79
C GLU A 191 17.69 0.09 17.99
N VAL A 192 16.58 -0.61 17.77
CA VAL A 192 15.97 -1.48 18.80
C VAL A 192 15.64 -2.82 18.14
N ALA A 193 16.09 -3.92 18.75
CA ALA A 193 16.09 -5.23 18.13
C ALA A 193 14.71 -5.92 18.16
N CYS A 194 13.97 -5.82 17.05
CA CYS A 194 12.85 -6.73 16.76
C CYS A 194 13.24 -7.72 15.65
N LYS A 195 13.18 -9.01 15.96
CA LYS A 195 13.38 -10.08 14.98
C LYS A 195 12.25 -10.04 13.95
N TYR A 196 12.62 -9.97 12.67
CA TYR A 196 11.69 -10.14 11.56
C TYR A 196 11.03 -11.52 11.64
N SER A 197 9.75 -11.56 12.00
CA SER A 197 8.97 -12.78 12.09
C SER A 197 7.75 -12.70 11.18
N THR A 198 7.41 -13.83 10.58
CA THR A 198 6.14 -14.04 9.88
C THR A 198 5.14 -14.64 10.86
N VAL A 199 3.84 -14.43 10.63
CA VAL A 199 2.77 -14.92 11.52
C VAL A 199 2.76 -16.45 11.50
N ASP A 200 2.66 -17.11 12.66
CA ASP A 200 2.76 -18.58 12.74
C ASP A 200 1.64 -19.33 12.00
N THR A 201 0.50 -18.68 11.71
CA THR A 201 -0.60 -19.24 10.91
C THR A 201 -0.36 -19.19 9.39
N LEU A 202 0.76 -18.62 8.93
CA LEU A 202 1.10 -18.45 7.53
C LEU A 202 1.95 -19.64 7.02
N LYS A 203 1.37 -20.45 6.14
CA LYS A 203 2.11 -21.49 5.41
C LYS A 203 2.87 -20.85 4.24
N GLN A 204 4.19 -20.90 4.29
CA GLN A 204 5.08 -20.38 3.24
C GLN A 204 5.69 -21.54 2.48
N GLN A 205 5.64 -21.50 1.15
CA GLN A 205 6.22 -22.50 0.27
C GLN A 205 7.04 -21.85 -0.86
N LEU A 206 8.05 -22.58 -1.30
CA LEU A 206 8.91 -22.27 -2.44
C LEU A 206 8.52 -23.17 -3.61
N ARG A 207 8.72 -22.75 -4.86
CA ARG A 207 9.01 -23.68 -5.96
C ARG A 207 10.12 -23.13 -6.82
N PHE A 208 11.16 -23.91 -7.05
CA PHE A 208 12.17 -23.59 -8.06
C PHE A 208 11.65 -24.00 -9.44
N VAL A 209 11.63 -23.05 -10.38
CA VAL A 209 11.02 -23.20 -11.70
C VAL A 209 11.88 -22.58 -12.79
N ALA A 210 12.03 -23.25 -13.93
CA ALA A 210 12.67 -22.64 -15.09
C ALA A 210 11.88 -21.39 -15.53
N ALA A 211 12.56 -20.27 -15.81
CA ALA A 211 11.92 -18.99 -16.15
C ALA A 211 10.85 -19.09 -17.26
N LYS A 212 11.04 -20.00 -18.23
CA LYS A 212 10.08 -20.30 -19.32
C LYS A 212 8.79 -21.01 -18.89
N HIS A 213 8.77 -21.69 -17.73
CA HIS A 213 7.62 -22.45 -17.24
C HIS A 213 6.82 -21.70 -16.16
N LYS A 214 7.27 -20.51 -15.69
CA LYS A 214 6.61 -19.75 -14.61
C LYS A 214 5.12 -19.48 -14.87
N ASP A 215 4.76 -19.15 -16.10
CA ASP A 215 3.36 -18.90 -16.48
C ASP A 215 2.48 -20.15 -16.30
N CYS A 216 3.03 -21.35 -16.53
CA CYS A 216 2.32 -22.63 -16.37
C CYS A 216 2.15 -22.99 -14.89
N TYR A 217 3.21 -22.83 -14.08
CA TYR A 217 3.12 -23.01 -12.63
C TYR A 217 2.14 -22.02 -11.98
N LEU A 218 2.11 -20.76 -12.43
CA LEU A 218 1.12 -19.78 -11.99
C LEU A 218 -0.32 -20.25 -12.29
N LEU A 219 -0.56 -20.75 -13.51
CA LEU A 219 -1.88 -21.28 -13.87
C LEU A 219 -2.26 -22.50 -13.03
N TYR A 220 -1.35 -23.47 -12.87
CA TYR A 220 -1.58 -24.69 -12.08
C TYR A 220 -2.01 -24.36 -10.64
N ILE A 221 -1.24 -23.52 -9.95
CA ILE A 221 -1.54 -23.08 -8.57
C ILE A 221 -2.92 -22.39 -8.48
N LEU A 222 -3.25 -21.55 -9.45
CA LEU A 222 -4.53 -20.84 -9.49
C LEU A 222 -5.72 -21.76 -9.83
N LEU A 223 -5.50 -22.86 -10.54
CA LEU A 223 -6.54 -23.87 -10.82
C LEU A 223 -6.76 -24.80 -9.63
N GLU A 224 -5.70 -25.25 -8.95
CA GLU A 224 -5.81 -26.05 -7.71
C GLU A 224 -6.49 -25.30 -6.54
N LYS A 225 -6.48 -23.96 -6.59
CA LYS A 225 -7.05 -23.05 -5.58
C LYS A 225 -8.03 -22.07 -6.20
N CYS A 226 -8.83 -22.51 -7.18
CA CYS A 226 -9.72 -21.66 -7.96
C CYS A 226 -10.78 -20.90 -7.13
N GLU A 227 -11.15 -21.42 -5.95
CA GLU A 227 -12.08 -20.77 -5.00
C GLU A 227 -11.41 -19.71 -4.11
N SER A 228 -10.08 -19.63 -4.09
CA SER A 228 -9.32 -18.77 -3.16
C SER A 228 -9.07 -17.37 -3.71
N THR A 229 -9.31 -16.33 -2.88
CA THR A 229 -8.90 -14.97 -3.23
C THR A 229 -7.38 -14.87 -3.26
N SER A 230 -6.85 -14.42 -4.40
CA SER A 230 -5.44 -14.60 -4.76
C SER A 230 -4.76 -13.29 -5.13
N MET A 231 -3.60 -13.01 -4.54
CA MET A 231 -2.81 -11.81 -4.82
C MET A 231 -1.45 -12.17 -5.42
N VAL A 232 -1.23 -11.80 -6.68
CA VAL A 232 -0.05 -12.18 -7.48
C VAL A 232 0.89 -10.99 -7.62
N PHE A 233 2.10 -11.12 -7.09
CA PHE A 233 3.11 -10.07 -7.11
C PHE A 233 4.10 -10.21 -8.27
N THR A 234 4.25 -9.13 -9.02
CA THR A 234 5.07 -8.98 -10.23
C THR A 234 6.05 -7.83 -10.09
N ARG A 235 7.19 -7.88 -10.79
CA ARG A 235 8.25 -6.87 -10.69
C ARG A 235 7.94 -5.60 -11.50
N THR A 236 7.35 -5.75 -12.68
CA THR A 236 7.12 -4.64 -13.63
C THR A 236 5.64 -4.43 -13.94
N CYS A 237 5.26 -3.19 -14.27
CA CYS A 237 3.88 -2.83 -14.61
C CYS A 237 3.40 -3.53 -15.89
N GLU A 238 4.34 -3.78 -16.80
CA GLU A 238 4.17 -4.50 -18.06
C GLU A 238 3.84 -5.97 -17.79
N ALA A 239 4.56 -6.62 -16.87
CA ALA A 239 4.27 -8.00 -16.45
C ALA A 239 2.91 -8.10 -15.76
N THR A 240 2.58 -7.16 -14.87
CA THR A 240 1.25 -7.07 -14.24
C THR A 240 0.12 -7.07 -15.27
N ARG A 241 0.23 -6.24 -16.32
CA ARG A 241 -0.78 -6.14 -17.39
C ARG A 241 -0.80 -7.37 -18.30
N LEU A 242 0.37 -7.89 -18.67
CA LEU A 242 0.50 -9.06 -19.54
C LEU A 242 -0.11 -10.31 -18.89
N LEU A 243 0.23 -10.60 -17.63
CA LEU A 243 -0.30 -11.75 -16.91
C LEU A 243 -1.81 -11.65 -16.70
N ALA A 244 -2.34 -10.44 -16.42
CA ALA A 244 -3.79 -10.29 -16.24
C ALA A 244 -4.56 -10.61 -17.53
N LEU A 245 -4.08 -10.11 -18.68
CA LEU A 245 -4.66 -10.45 -19.98
C LEU A 245 -4.49 -11.93 -20.34
N MET A 246 -3.35 -12.53 -19.99
CA MET A 246 -3.08 -13.95 -20.24
C MET A 246 -4.04 -14.84 -19.44
N LEU A 247 -4.23 -14.56 -18.14
CA LEU A 247 -5.18 -15.29 -17.30
C LEU A 247 -6.62 -15.11 -17.78
N CYS A 248 -7.03 -13.90 -18.18
CA CYS A 248 -8.35 -13.67 -18.77
C CYS A 248 -8.54 -14.47 -20.08
N ASN A 249 -7.53 -14.53 -20.96
CA ASN A 249 -7.55 -15.36 -22.17
C ASN A 249 -7.60 -16.87 -21.88
N LEU A 250 -7.17 -17.30 -20.69
CA LEU A 250 -7.27 -18.67 -20.18
C LEU A 250 -8.59 -18.96 -19.44
N GLY A 251 -9.47 -17.97 -19.29
CA GLY A 251 -10.77 -18.08 -18.62
C GLY A 251 -10.78 -17.71 -17.13
N LEU A 252 -9.68 -17.16 -16.60
CA LEU A 252 -9.55 -16.75 -15.20
C LEU A 252 -9.72 -15.22 -15.04
N ASN A 253 -10.67 -14.79 -14.21
CA ASN A 253 -10.97 -13.38 -13.98
C ASN A 253 -9.89 -12.68 -13.14
N ALA A 254 -8.85 -12.17 -13.82
CA ALA A 254 -7.74 -11.45 -13.21
C ALA A 254 -7.81 -9.93 -13.46
N THR A 255 -7.51 -9.13 -12.43
CA THR A 255 -7.51 -7.67 -12.50
C THR A 255 -6.11 -7.10 -12.18
N PRO A 256 -5.54 -6.23 -13.05
CA PRO A 256 -4.23 -5.64 -12.80
C PRO A 256 -4.34 -4.33 -12.01
N ILE A 257 -3.42 -4.12 -11.06
CA ILE A 257 -3.18 -2.83 -10.40
C ILE A 257 -1.68 -2.51 -10.47
N SER A 258 -1.31 -1.49 -11.24
CA SER A 258 0.08 -1.07 -11.43
C SER A 258 0.25 0.46 -11.31
N GLY A 259 1.49 0.92 -11.07
CA GLY A 259 1.78 2.34 -10.86
C GLY A 259 1.58 3.24 -12.09
N GLN A 260 1.51 2.65 -13.28
CA GLN A 260 1.19 3.37 -14.54
C GLN A 260 -0.31 3.63 -14.73
N MET A 261 -1.18 3.08 -13.87
CA MET A 261 -2.62 3.26 -13.97
C MET A 261 -3.07 4.56 -13.31
N THR A 262 -4.09 5.21 -13.89
CA THR A 262 -4.73 6.36 -13.25
C THR A 262 -5.43 5.94 -11.96
N GLN A 263 -5.53 6.84 -10.99
CA GLN A 263 -6.09 6.54 -9.67
C GLN A 263 -7.50 5.97 -9.76
N THR A 264 -8.36 6.56 -10.60
CA THR A 264 -9.73 6.07 -10.87
C THR A 264 -9.74 4.60 -11.30
N LYS A 265 -8.86 4.21 -12.23
CA LYS A 265 -8.77 2.82 -12.72
C LYS A 265 -8.23 1.85 -11.67
N ARG A 266 -7.35 2.31 -10.78
CA ARG A 266 -6.88 1.49 -9.63
C ARG A 266 -8.02 1.24 -8.64
N LEU A 267 -8.83 2.26 -8.35
CA LEU A 267 -10.02 2.14 -7.50
C LEU A 267 -11.09 1.26 -8.15
N GLU A 268 -11.40 1.43 -9.44
CA GLU A 268 -12.30 0.55 -10.20
C GLU A 268 -11.87 -0.92 -10.14
N ASN A 269 -10.59 -1.20 -10.36
CA ASN A 269 -10.06 -2.56 -10.34
C ASN A 269 -9.99 -3.14 -8.92
N LEU A 270 -9.72 -2.32 -7.90
CA LEU A 270 -9.83 -2.73 -6.49
C LEU A 270 -11.27 -3.03 -6.11
N SER A 271 -12.26 -2.25 -6.58
CA SER A 271 -13.67 -2.51 -6.32
C SER A 271 -14.14 -3.84 -6.93
N LYS A 272 -13.70 -4.19 -8.14
CA LYS A 272 -13.96 -5.51 -8.75
C LYS A 272 -13.36 -6.67 -7.94
N PHE A 273 -12.19 -6.45 -7.33
CA PHE A 273 -11.57 -7.43 -6.45
C PHE A 273 -12.34 -7.56 -5.11
N LYS A 274 -12.65 -6.43 -4.45
CA LYS A 274 -13.45 -6.39 -3.21
C LYS A 274 -14.84 -7.00 -3.39
N ALA A 275 -15.46 -6.85 -4.55
CA ALA A 275 -16.76 -7.43 -4.88
C ALA A 275 -16.70 -8.92 -5.28
N GLY A 276 -15.52 -9.54 -5.31
CA GLY A 276 -15.34 -10.94 -5.73
C GLY A 276 -15.49 -11.22 -7.23
N THR A 277 -15.82 -10.20 -8.05
CA THR A 277 -16.00 -10.34 -9.50
C THR A 277 -14.70 -10.75 -10.21
N CYS A 278 -13.56 -10.32 -9.68
CA CYS A 278 -12.24 -10.77 -10.10
C CYS A 278 -11.48 -11.29 -8.87
N PRO A 279 -11.46 -12.61 -8.60
CA PRO A 279 -10.81 -13.17 -7.40
C PRO A 279 -9.28 -13.13 -7.44
N ILE A 280 -8.68 -12.79 -8.60
CA ILE A 280 -7.22 -12.72 -8.79
C ILE A 280 -6.81 -11.26 -8.99
N LEU A 281 -6.06 -10.71 -8.05
CA LEU A 281 -5.43 -9.39 -8.15
C LEU A 281 -3.96 -9.54 -8.51
N ILE A 282 -3.54 -9.01 -9.65
CA ILE A 282 -2.11 -8.94 -10.03
C ILE A 282 -1.62 -7.52 -9.79
N CYS A 283 -0.48 -7.38 -9.11
CA CYS A 283 0.07 -6.07 -8.81
C CYS A 283 1.60 -6.02 -8.81
N THR A 284 2.13 -4.80 -8.93
CA THR A 284 3.50 -4.53 -8.49
C THR A 284 3.53 -4.20 -7.00
N ASP A 285 4.72 -4.34 -6.41
CA ASP A 285 5.01 -3.90 -5.05
C ASP A 285 4.40 -2.54 -4.73
N VAL A 286 4.85 -1.48 -5.43
CA VAL A 286 4.42 -0.08 -5.22
C VAL A 286 2.90 0.07 -5.32
N ALA A 287 2.28 -0.59 -6.30
CA ALA A 287 0.86 -0.39 -6.59
C ALA A 287 -0.07 -1.07 -5.57
N SER A 288 0.43 -2.07 -4.82
CA SER A 288 -0.27 -2.76 -3.73
C SER A 288 -0.25 -2.02 -2.38
N ARG A 289 0.67 -1.06 -2.21
CA ARG A 289 0.92 -0.42 -0.90
C ARG A 289 -0.05 0.72 -0.70
N GLY A 290 -0.60 0.82 0.51
CA GLY A 290 -1.63 1.79 0.80
C GLY A 290 -2.95 1.57 0.07
N LEU A 291 -3.19 0.41 -0.53
CA LEU A 291 -4.56 0.01 -0.85
C LEU A 291 -5.08 -0.85 0.31
N ASP A 292 -6.27 -0.47 0.79
CA ASP A 292 -7.08 -1.28 1.69
C ASP A 292 -7.60 -2.49 0.90
N ILE A 293 -6.73 -3.49 0.79
CA ILE A 293 -7.02 -4.77 0.16
C ILE A 293 -7.43 -5.70 1.32
N PRO A 294 -8.61 -6.33 1.25
CA PRO A 294 -9.04 -7.29 2.27
C PRO A 294 -8.02 -8.42 2.39
N SER A 295 -7.95 -9.07 3.55
CA SER A 295 -7.06 -10.22 3.72
C SER A 295 -7.41 -11.29 2.69
N VAL A 296 -6.41 -11.66 1.89
CA VAL A 296 -6.53 -12.68 0.84
C VAL A 296 -6.19 -14.06 1.39
N ASP A 297 -6.68 -15.11 0.74
CA ASP A 297 -6.44 -16.50 1.16
C ASP A 297 -5.06 -16.98 0.69
N MET A 298 -4.64 -16.54 -0.51
CA MET A 298 -3.37 -16.91 -1.12
C MET A 298 -2.58 -15.69 -1.64
N VAL A 299 -1.27 -15.70 -1.38
CA VAL A 299 -0.29 -14.78 -1.99
C VAL A 299 0.66 -15.57 -2.88
N ILE A 300 0.84 -15.14 -4.13
CA ILE A 300 1.82 -15.73 -5.05
C ILE A 300 2.88 -14.68 -5.36
N ASN A 301 4.13 -14.92 -4.93
CA ASN A 301 5.27 -14.19 -5.46
C ASN A 301 5.62 -14.78 -6.83
N TYR A 302 4.99 -14.24 -7.89
CA TYR A 302 5.35 -14.62 -9.25
C TYR A 302 6.78 -14.16 -9.57
N ASP A 303 7.14 -12.92 -9.23
CA ASP A 303 8.51 -12.44 -9.26
C ASP A 303 9.05 -12.26 -7.83
N ILE A 304 10.27 -12.72 -7.55
CA ILE A 304 10.88 -12.56 -6.22
C ILE A 304 11.28 -11.10 -5.98
N PRO A 305 10.93 -10.48 -4.82
CA PRO A 305 11.32 -9.10 -4.54
C PRO A 305 12.84 -9.01 -4.38
N THR A 306 13.43 -7.94 -4.92
CA THR A 306 14.87 -7.68 -4.81
C THR A 306 15.31 -7.30 -3.39
N ASN A 307 14.37 -6.80 -2.58
CA ASN A 307 14.58 -6.50 -1.17
C ASN A 307 13.84 -7.52 -0.29
N SER A 308 14.56 -8.21 0.59
CA SER A 308 14.01 -9.22 1.49
C SER A 308 12.93 -8.70 2.44
N LYS A 309 12.92 -7.39 2.75
CA LYS A 309 11.85 -6.76 3.52
C LYS A 309 10.52 -6.80 2.78
N ASP A 310 10.53 -6.53 1.49
CA ASP A 310 9.32 -6.46 0.67
C ASP A 310 8.62 -7.83 0.58
N TYR A 311 9.36 -8.93 0.66
CA TYR A 311 8.77 -10.27 0.84
C TYR A 311 7.82 -10.33 2.05
N ILE A 312 8.25 -9.82 3.22
CA ILE A 312 7.43 -9.82 4.44
C ILE A 312 6.16 -8.98 4.26
N HIS A 313 6.27 -7.82 3.60
CA HIS A 313 5.10 -6.96 3.29
C HIS A 313 4.10 -7.60 2.32
N ARG A 314 4.58 -8.45 1.40
CA ARG A 314 3.75 -9.18 0.44
C ARG A 314 3.03 -10.34 1.11
N VAL A 315 3.76 -11.22 1.81
CA VAL A 315 3.14 -12.38 2.45
C VAL A 315 2.24 -11.98 3.62
N GLY A 316 2.52 -10.86 4.29
CA GLY A 316 1.63 -10.21 5.26
C GLY A 316 0.33 -9.61 4.69
N ARG A 317 -0.05 -9.93 3.44
CA ARG A 317 -1.38 -9.65 2.86
C ARG A 317 -2.39 -10.77 3.11
N THR A 318 -1.91 -11.98 3.42
CA THR A 318 -2.71 -13.11 3.89
C THR A 318 -2.49 -13.36 5.39
N ALA A 319 -3.12 -14.39 5.96
CA ALA A 319 -3.03 -14.81 7.36
C ALA A 319 -3.31 -13.70 8.40
N ARG A 320 -4.18 -12.73 8.08
CA ARG A 320 -4.54 -11.62 8.99
C ARG A 320 -5.68 -12.00 9.93
N ALA A 321 -5.72 -11.33 11.09
CA ALA A 321 -6.79 -11.45 12.09
C ALA A 321 -7.08 -12.92 12.52
N GLY A 322 -6.03 -13.71 12.73
CA GLY A 322 -6.13 -15.10 13.20
C GLY A 322 -6.46 -16.13 12.12
N ARG A 323 -6.71 -15.73 10.86
CA ARG A 323 -6.89 -16.69 9.76
C ARG A 323 -5.56 -17.37 9.40
N SER A 324 -5.65 -18.60 8.90
CA SER A 324 -4.57 -19.24 8.15
C SER A 324 -4.45 -18.64 6.76
N GLY A 325 -3.25 -18.67 6.18
CA GLY A 325 -2.99 -18.18 4.83
C GLY A 325 -1.89 -18.98 4.15
N VAL A 326 -1.83 -18.91 2.82
CA VAL A 326 -0.80 -19.58 2.02
C VAL A 326 -0.01 -18.55 1.21
N ALA A 327 1.32 -18.65 1.23
CA ALA A 327 2.22 -17.83 0.43
C ALA A 327 3.17 -18.71 -0.39
N ILE A 328 3.03 -18.72 -1.72
CA ILE A 328 3.84 -19.53 -2.63
C ILE A 328 4.81 -18.61 -3.40
N SER A 329 6.07 -19.02 -3.53
CA SER A 329 7.11 -18.21 -4.18
C SER A 329 7.75 -18.94 -5.35
N LEU A 330 7.56 -18.43 -6.57
CA LEU A 330 8.14 -18.99 -7.79
C LEU A 330 9.52 -18.39 -8.04
N VAL A 331 10.58 -19.12 -7.67
CA VAL A 331 11.99 -18.70 -7.87
C VAL A 331 12.50 -19.28 -9.18
N ASN A 332 13.06 -18.44 -10.05
CA ASN A 332 13.80 -18.90 -11.23
C ASN A 332 15.32 -18.79 -11.07
N GLN A 333 16.06 -19.27 -12.07
CA GLN A 333 17.52 -19.29 -12.07
C GLN A 333 18.20 -17.90 -11.94
N TYR A 334 17.49 -16.80 -12.23
CA TYR A 334 17.99 -15.43 -12.13
C TYR A 334 17.61 -14.76 -10.79
N GLU A 335 16.75 -15.39 -9.99
CA GLU A 335 16.18 -14.82 -8.77
C GLU A 335 16.71 -15.49 -7.48
N LEU A 336 17.55 -16.52 -7.64
CA LEU A 336 18.05 -17.36 -6.56
C LEU A 336 18.82 -16.55 -5.49
N GLU A 337 19.60 -15.54 -5.88
CA GLU A 337 20.34 -14.69 -4.94
C GLU A 337 19.42 -13.88 -4.03
N TRP A 338 18.37 -13.27 -4.59
CA TRP A 338 17.35 -12.54 -3.84
C TRP A 338 16.57 -13.46 -2.90
N TYR A 339 16.27 -14.69 -3.35
CA TYR A 339 15.66 -15.71 -2.51
C TYR A 339 16.55 -16.12 -1.33
N ILE A 340 17.85 -16.35 -1.53
CA ILE A 340 18.79 -16.67 -0.45
C ILE A 340 18.87 -15.54 0.60
N GLN A 341 18.73 -14.28 0.19
CA GLN A 341 18.65 -13.16 1.14
C GLN A 341 17.35 -13.18 1.95
N ILE A 342 16.22 -13.60 1.34
CA ILE A 342 14.93 -13.79 2.04
C ILE A 342 15.02 -14.91 3.08
N GLU A 343 15.57 -16.09 2.74
CA GLU A 343 15.78 -17.17 3.71
C GLU A 343 16.66 -16.73 4.90
N LYS A 344 17.74 -15.99 4.62
CA LYS A 344 18.62 -15.42 5.65
C LYS A 344 17.89 -14.44 6.58
N LEU A 345 16.95 -13.64 6.06
CA LEU A 345 16.17 -12.70 6.86
C LEU A 345 15.13 -13.41 7.74
N ILE A 346 14.49 -14.45 7.22
CA ILE A 346 13.46 -15.25 7.94
C ILE A 346 14.11 -16.20 8.95
N GLY A 347 15.36 -16.64 8.71
CA GLY A 347 16.08 -17.57 9.55
C GLY A 347 15.56 -19.02 9.46
N LYS A 348 14.77 -19.34 8.44
CA LYS A 348 14.22 -20.67 8.16
C LYS A 348 14.25 -20.94 6.65
N LYS A 349 14.49 -22.19 6.26
CA LYS A 349 14.26 -22.64 4.87
C LYS A 349 12.77 -22.84 4.64
N LEU A 350 12.28 -22.49 3.46
CA LEU A 350 10.88 -22.75 3.10
C LEU A 350 10.73 -24.18 2.53
N PRO A 351 9.66 -24.92 2.87
CA PRO A 351 9.33 -26.17 2.21
C PRO A 351 9.01 -25.95 0.73
N ASP A 352 9.29 -26.96 -0.11
CA ASP A 352 8.90 -26.92 -1.52
C ASP A 352 7.37 -27.08 -1.66
N PHE A 353 6.84 -26.56 -2.76
CA PHE A 353 5.46 -26.71 -3.18
C PHE A 353 5.41 -27.91 -4.12
N GLU A 354 4.78 -28.99 -3.66
CA GLU A 354 4.68 -30.23 -4.41
C GLU A 354 3.84 -30.02 -5.68
N ALA A 355 4.47 -30.12 -6.84
CA ALA A 355 3.83 -30.06 -8.15
C ALA A 355 4.64 -30.90 -9.15
N GLN A 356 3.99 -31.86 -9.81
CA GLN A 356 4.62 -32.70 -10.81
C GLN A 356 4.82 -31.88 -12.10
N GLU A 357 6.06 -31.78 -12.59
CA GLU A 357 6.36 -30.95 -13.77
C GLU A 357 5.59 -31.46 -15.01
N GLU A 358 5.38 -32.77 -15.12
CA GLU A 358 4.60 -33.39 -16.21
C GLU A 358 3.16 -32.86 -16.26
N GLU A 359 2.47 -32.77 -15.11
CA GLU A 359 1.10 -32.22 -15.02
C GLU A 359 1.07 -30.72 -15.35
N VAL A 360 2.03 -29.96 -14.82
CA VAL A 360 2.13 -28.50 -15.06
C VAL A 360 2.38 -28.20 -16.55
N LEU A 361 3.15 -29.04 -17.23
CA LEU A 361 3.48 -28.86 -18.65
C LEU A 361 2.35 -29.26 -19.60
N LEU A 362 1.30 -29.96 -19.16
CA LEU A 362 0.07 -30.15 -19.95
C LEU A 362 -0.58 -28.81 -20.36
N TYR A 363 -0.34 -27.74 -19.59
CA TYR A 363 -0.86 -26.41 -19.89
C TYR A 363 0.02 -25.58 -20.85
N LEU A 364 1.22 -26.08 -21.22
CA LEU A 364 2.25 -25.28 -21.89
C LEU A 364 1.77 -24.66 -23.21
N GLU A 365 1.10 -25.43 -24.07
CA GLU A 365 0.59 -24.93 -25.36
C GLU A 365 -0.47 -23.84 -25.17
N ARG A 366 -1.47 -24.11 -24.30
CA ARG A 366 -2.56 -23.18 -23.99
C ARG A 366 -2.04 -21.86 -23.41
N VAL A 367 -1.10 -21.94 -22.47
CA VAL A 367 -0.47 -20.78 -21.83
C VAL A 367 0.36 -19.98 -22.84
N THR A 368 1.14 -20.67 -23.69
CA THR A 368 1.94 -20.02 -24.75
C THR A 368 1.06 -19.27 -25.73
N GLU A 369 -0.03 -19.87 -26.19
CA GLU A 369 -0.97 -19.24 -27.11
C GLU A 369 -1.72 -18.06 -26.46
N ALA A 370 -2.24 -18.23 -25.24
CA ALA A 370 -2.88 -17.14 -24.50
C ALA A 370 -1.95 -15.94 -24.31
N LYS A 371 -0.68 -16.19 -23.99
CA LYS A 371 0.38 -15.17 -23.86
C LYS A 371 0.71 -14.49 -25.19
N ARG A 372 0.74 -15.24 -26.30
CA ARG A 372 0.92 -14.71 -27.66
C ARG A 372 -0.21 -13.74 -28.01
N LEU A 373 -1.46 -14.13 -27.78
CA LEU A 373 -2.64 -13.30 -27.99
C LEU A 373 -2.59 -12.02 -27.12
N SER A 374 -2.27 -12.14 -25.83
CA SER A 374 -2.15 -10.99 -24.93
C SER A 374 -1.08 -9.99 -25.39
N LEU A 375 0.05 -10.46 -25.91
CA LEU A 375 1.10 -9.61 -26.49
C LEU A 375 0.64 -8.89 -27.76
N MET A 376 -0.20 -9.52 -28.59
CA MET A 376 -0.79 -8.89 -29.78
C MET A 376 -1.75 -7.77 -29.38
N SER A 377 -2.73 -8.04 -28.50
CA SER A 377 -3.67 -7.02 -28.00
C SER A 377 -2.96 -5.84 -27.32
N ILE A 378 -1.85 -6.10 -26.60
CA ILE A 378 -1.00 -5.05 -26.01
C ILE A 378 -0.37 -4.15 -27.09
N LYS A 379 0.14 -4.74 -28.19
CA LYS A 379 0.77 -4.00 -29.29
C LYS A 379 -0.25 -3.15 -30.06
N GLU A 380 -1.43 -3.70 -30.36
CA GLU A 380 -2.51 -2.99 -31.05
C GLU A 380 -3.01 -1.77 -30.26
N ALA A 381 -3.25 -1.96 -28.95
CA ALA A 381 -3.62 -0.86 -28.06
C ALA A 381 -2.53 0.23 -27.95
N GLY A 382 -1.25 -0.15 -28.07
CA GLY A 382 -0.12 0.80 -28.13
C GLY A 382 -0.04 1.56 -29.46
N GLY A 383 -0.28 0.86 -30.58
CA GLY A 383 -0.27 1.45 -31.93
C GLY A 383 -1.37 2.51 -32.12
N HIS A 384 -2.56 2.28 -31.57
CA HIS A 384 -3.63 3.28 -31.58
C HIS A 384 -3.33 4.55 -30.78
N LYS A 385 -2.48 4.48 -29.75
CA LYS A 385 -2.01 5.69 -29.04
C LYS A 385 -1.06 6.51 -29.91
N ARG A 386 -0.04 5.88 -30.53
CA ARG A 386 0.90 6.57 -31.42
C ARG A 386 0.21 7.24 -32.61
N ARG A 387 -0.72 6.54 -33.29
CA ARG A 387 -1.50 7.15 -34.38
C ARG A 387 -2.31 8.38 -33.95
N ARG A 388 -2.87 8.38 -32.73
CA ARG A 388 -3.58 9.56 -32.19
C ARG A 388 -2.64 10.72 -31.87
N GLU A 389 -1.42 10.46 -31.43
CA GLU A 389 -0.40 11.50 -31.18
C GLU A 389 0.10 12.10 -32.51
N GLU A 390 0.28 11.29 -33.54
CA GLU A 390 0.62 11.73 -34.91
C GLU A 390 -0.52 12.56 -35.57
N ASP A 391 -1.78 12.13 -35.48
CA ASP A 391 -2.95 12.85 -36.00
C ASP A 391 -3.20 14.22 -35.32
N VAL A 392 -2.82 14.35 -34.04
CA VAL A 392 -2.91 15.62 -33.30
C VAL A 392 -1.76 16.56 -33.69
N GLY A 393 -0.55 16.02 -33.93
CA GLY A 393 0.58 16.80 -34.43
C GLY A 393 0.33 17.40 -35.82
N HIS A 394 -0.39 16.69 -36.70
CA HIS A 394 -0.54 17.12 -38.08
C HIS A 394 -1.62 18.20 -38.34
N LYS A 395 -2.46 18.53 -37.36
CA LYS A 395 -3.57 19.50 -37.51
C LYS A 395 -3.24 20.96 -37.16
N PHE A 396 -2.03 21.25 -36.68
CA PHE A 396 -1.65 22.60 -36.23
C PHE A 396 -0.72 23.40 -37.16
N HIS A 397 -0.51 22.96 -38.40
CA HIS A 397 0.24 23.73 -39.43
C HIS A 397 -0.54 23.78 -40.75
N GLY A 398 -1.48 24.74 -40.88
CA GLY A 398 -2.30 24.80 -42.09
C GLY A 398 -3.36 25.89 -42.20
N LYS A 399 -3.03 27.16 -41.93
CA LYS A 399 -3.58 28.38 -42.60
C LYS A 399 -3.18 29.66 -41.87
N ASN A 400 -2.10 30.31 -42.32
CA ASN A 400 -2.01 31.76 -42.22
C ASN A 400 -1.03 32.35 -43.25
N ASN A 401 -1.49 32.54 -44.49
CA ASN A 401 -0.86 33.51 -45.40
C ASN A 401 -1.75 33.83 -46.61
N LYS A 402 -2.30 35.06 -46.65
CA LYS A 402 -2.32 36.00 -47.81
C LYS A 402 -3.46 37.02 -47.68
N SER A 403 -3.13 38.23 -47.23
CA SER A 403 -3.57 39.47 -47.89
C SER A 403 -2.78 40.67 -47.38
N LYS A 404 -1.88 41.20 -48.21
CA LYS A 404 -1.37 42.57 -48.10
C LYS A 404 -1.53 43.24 -49.46
N ARG A 405 -2.28 44.34 -49.47
CA ARG A 405 -2.23 45.48 -50.41
C ARG A 405 -1.72 45.18 -51.84
N ARG A 406 -2.62 45.31 -52.80
CA ARG A 406 -2.87 46.64 -53.40
C ARG A 406 -4.34 46.95 -53.33
#